data_AF-A0A259KIS0-F1
#
_entry.id   AF-A0A259KIS0-F1
#
_cell.length_a   1.000
_cell.length_b   1.000
_cell.length_c   1.000
_cell.angle_alpha   90.00
_cell.angle_beta   90.00
_cell.angle_gamma   90.00
#
_symmetry.space_group_name_H-M   'P 1'
#
loop_
_entity.id
_entity.type
_entity.pdbx_description
1 polymer ?
#
loop_
_entity_poly.entity_id
_entity_poly.type
_entity_poly.pdbx_seq_one_letter_code
_entity_poly.pdbx_strand_id
1 'polypeptide(L)'
;MIFLIAFLALSLLAGVALTLWGLLQLARHRKAPKVNAPNTISIEDHEALSIEPGVLLNTLWAHLPNAECQAGECGGCKVQLLSGNVKWVQEPVVDVNRGTHFLACSCVAQTDLHCRIPT
;
A
#
# COMPACT_ATOMS: atom_id res chain seq x y z
N MET A 1 -30.97 47.13 19.98
CA MET A 1 -30.32 45.96 20.62
C MET A 1 -30.69 44.64 19.96
N ILE A 2 -31.98 44.33 19.74
CA ILE A 2 -32.42 43.06 19.10
C ILE A 2 -31.82 42.84 17.70
N PHE A 3 -31.79 43.88 16.85
CA PHE A 3 -31.19 43.77 15.51
C PHE A 3 -29.69 43.44 15.52
N LEU A 4 -28.94 43.97 16.49
CA LEU A 4 -27.50 43.71 16.62
C LEU A 4 -27.25 42.24 17.02
N ILE A 5 -28.09 41.71 17.93
CA ILE A 5 -28.02 40.32 18.37
C ILE A 5 -28.35 39.37 17.21
N ALA A 6 -29.37 39.69 16.41
CA ALA A 6 -29.74 38.89 15.24
C ALA A 6 -28.63 38.86 14.17
N PHE A 7 -27.99 40.00 13.89
CA PHE A 7 -26.86 40.07 12.94
C PHE A 7 -25.66 39.25 13.41
N LEU A 8 -25.29 39.35 14.70
CA LEU A 8 -24.20 38.58 15.27
C LEU A 8 -24.50 37.07 15.22
N ALA A 9 -25.72 36.66 15.57
CA ALA A 9 -26.14 35.26 15.47
C ALA A 9 -26.07 34.72 14.03
N LEU A 10 -26.54 35.50 13.05
CA LEU A 10 -26.51 35.09 11.64
C LEU A 10 -25.07 34.93 11.12
N SER A 11 -24.16 35.84 11.51
CA SER A 11 -22.75 35.79 11.13
C SER A 11 -22.03 34.57 11.71
N LEU A 12 -22.33 34.19 12.96
CA LEU A 12 -21.79 33.00 13.61
C LEU A 12 -22.29 31.72 12.94
N LEU A 13 -23.58 31.64 12.62
CA LEU A 13 -24.16 30.49 11.93
C LEU A 13 -23.56 30.29 10.53
N ALA A 14 -23.35 31.37 9.78
CA ALA A 14 -22.71 31.31 8.47
C ALA A 14 -21.26 30.81 8.54
N GLY A 15 -20.48 31.27 9.53
CA GLY A 15 -19.11 30.80 9.74
C GLY A 15 -19.02 29.32 10.09
N VAL A 16 -19.93 28.83 10.95
CA VAL A 16 -20.02 27.40 11.31
C VAL A 16 -20.42 26.56 10.09
N ALA A 17 -21.35 27.04 9.26
CA ALA A 17 -21.74 26.34 8.04
C ALA A 17 -20.58 26.19 7.04
N LEU A 18 -19.79 27.26 6.84
CA LEU A 18 -18.65 27.25 5.91
C LEU A 18 -17.52 26.32 6.38
N THR A 19 -17.23 26.31 7.68
CA THR A 19 -16.19 25.43 8.25
C THR A 19 -16.60 23.96 8.19
N LEU A 20 -17.85 23.63 8.53
CA LEU A 20 -18.40 22.27 8.38
C LEU A 20 -18.40 21.83 6.92
N TRP A 21 -18.79 22.70 5.98
CA TRP A 21 -18.77 22.40 4.55
C TRP A 21 -17.34 22.14 4.04
N GLY A 22 -16.37 22.95 4.46
CA GLY A 22 -14.96 22.77 4.11
C GLY A 22 -14.39 21.42 4.60
N LEU A 23 -14.68 21.05 5.85
CA LEU A 23 -14.28 19.74 6.41
C LEU A 23 -14.92 18.58 5.66
N LEU A 24 -16.20 18.69 5.28
CA LEU A 24 -16.89 17.67 4.50
C LEU A 24 -16.26 17.48 3.10
N GLN A 25 -15.86 18.58 2.45
CA GLN A 25 -15.22 18.53 1.14
C GLN A 25 -13.84 17.87 1.19
N LEU A 26 -13.05 18.15 2.24
CA LEU A 26 -11.78 17.47 2.48
C LEU A 26 -11.97 15.95 2.67
N ALA A 27 -13.04 15.52 3.33
CA ALA A 27 -13.36 14.10 3.46
C ALA A 27 -13.77 13.46 2.12
N ARG A 28 -14.55 14.17 1.29
CA ARG A 28 -15.00 13.68 -0.04
C ARG A 28 -13.87 13.49 -1.04
N HIS A 29 -12.86 14.36 -1.03
CA HIS A 29 -11.72 14.26 -1.95
C HIS A 29 -10.69 13.19 -1.58
N ARG A 30 -10.83 12.51 -0.43
CA ARG A 30 -10.01 11.33 -0.06
C ARG A 30 -10.53 10.00 -0.63
N LYS A 31 -11.16 9.98 -1.82
CA LYS A 31 -11.49 8.70 -2.46
C LYS A 31 -10.19 8.03 -2.93
N ALA A 32 -9.79 6.96 -2.26
CA ALA A 32 -8.63 6.17 -2.64
C ALA A 32 -8.77 5.66 -4.09
N PRO A 33 -7.67 5.61 -4.87
CA PRO A 33 -7.71 5.14 -6.24
C PRO A 33 -8.21 3.69 -6.29
N LYS A 34 -9.22 3.44 -7.12
CA LYS A 34 -9.78 2.11 -7.37
C LYS A 34 -8.86 1.35 -8.32
N VAL A 35 -7.77 0.81 -7.81
CA VAL A 35 -6.89 -0.10 -8.55
C VAL A 35 -7.51 -1.49 -8.45
N ASN A 36 -7.69 -2.19 -9.59
CA ASN A 36 -8.07 -3.61 -9.56
C ASN A 36 -7.00 -4.34 -8.75
N ALA A 37 -7.42 -5.02 -7.67
CA ALA A 37 -6.47 -5.68 -6.80
C ALA A 37 -5.73 -6.76 -7.61
N PRO A 38 -4.38 -6.75 -7.61
CA PRO A 38 -3.63 -7.86 -8.16
C PRO A 38 -4.01 -9.12 -7.39
N ASN A 39 -4.25 -10.22 -8.09
CA ASN A 39 -4.82 -11.42 -7.47
C ASN A 39 -3.88 -12.61 -7.49
N THR A 40 -2.86 -12.64 -8.37
CA THR A 40 -2.05 -13.83 -8.58
C THR A 40 -0.55 -13.55 -8.55
N ILE A 41 0.20 -14.44 -7.91
CA ILE A 41 1.65 -14.56 -8.04
C ILE A 41 2.02 -15.97 -8.53
N SER A 42 2.70 -16.06 -9.67
CA SER A 42 3.25 -17.31 -10.20
C SER A 42 4.75 -17.36 -10.00
N ILE A 43 5.23 -18.48 -9.44
CA ILE A 43 6.65 -18.77 -9.29
C ILE A 43 7.00 -19.79 -10.39
N GLU A 44 8.11 -19.63 -11.11
CA GLU A 44 8.44 -20.44 -12.31
C GLU A 44 8.20 -21.95 -12.18
N ASP A 45 8.38 -22.53 -10.99
CA ASP A 45 8.26 -23.96 -10.72
C ASP A 45 7.08 -24.35 -9.81
N HIS A 46 6.15 -23.43 -9.53
CA HIS A 46 5.01 -23.67 -8.63
C HIS A 46 3.67 -23.23 -9.22
N GLU A 47 2.59 -23.76 -8.65
CA GLU A 47 1.23 -23.32 -8.95
C GLU A 47 1.05 -21.83 -8.60
N ALA A 48 0.21 -21.15 -9.38
CA ALA A 48 -0.17 -19.78 -9.14
C ALA A 48 -0.85 -19.63 -7.77
N LEU A 49 -0.32 -18.74 -6.93
CA LEU A 49 -0.83 -18.47 -5.58
C LEU A 49 -1.74 -17.24 -5.60
N SER A 50 -2.82 -17.28 -4.83
CA SER A 50 -3.65 -16.10 -4.58
C SER A 50 -2.92 -15.14 -3.65
N ILE A 51 -2.81 -13.87 -4.04
CA ILE A 51 -2.16 -12.84 -3.22
C ILE A 51 -2.99 -12.59 -1.96
N GLU A 52 -2.36 -12.73 -0.80
CA GLU A 52 -2.93 -12.40 0.50
C GLU A 52 -2.84 -10.89 0.76
N PRO A 53 -3.77 -10.31 1.53
CA PRO A 53 -3.68 -8.91 1.92
C PRO A 53 -2.38 -8.59 2.66
N GLY A 54 -1.77 -7.45 2.32
CA GLY A 54 -0.57 -6.95 2.99
C GLY A 54 0.69 -7.17 2.15
N VAL A 55 1.80 -7.40 2.84
CA VAL A 55 3.11 -7.61 2.21
C VAL A 55 3.19 -8.97 1.53
N LEU A 56 3.93 -9.04 0.42
CA LEU A 56 4.06 -10.25 -0.39
C LEU A 56 4.63 -11.45 0.37
N LEU A 57 5.33 -11.20 1.48
CA LEU A 57 5.83 -12.24 2.34
C LEU A 57 4.70 -13.08 2.97
N ASN A 58 3.50 -12.54 3.18
CA ASN A 58 2.36 -13.34 3.67
C ASN A 58 2.05 -14.50 2.72
N THR A 59 2.06 -14.23 1.42
CA THR A 59 1.81 -15.24 0.37
C THR A 59 3.01 -16.15 0.13
N LEU A 60 4.22 -15.60 0.17
CA LEU A 60 5.44 -16.31 -0.21
C LEU A 60 6.18 -16.99 0.95
N TRP A 61 5.68 -16.87 2.19
CA TRP A 61 6.37 -17.33 3.40
C TRP A 61 6.90 -18.77 3.29
N ALA A 62 6.05 -19.69 2.81
CA ALA A 62 6.39 -21.11 2.69
C ALA A 62 7.56 -21.41 1.74
N HIS A 63 7.88 -20.49 0.82
CA HIS A 63 8.93 -20.65 -0.17
C HIS A 63 10.20 -19.84 0.14
N LEU A 64 10.22 -19.08 1.24
CA LEU A 64 11.31 -18.18 1.62
C LEU A 64 11.85 -18.52 3.02
N PRO A 65 12.54 -19.68 3.20
CA PRO A 65 12.96 -20.15 4.52
C PRO A 65 13.94 -19.20 5.23
N ASN A 66 14.64 -18.35 4.49
CA ASN A 66 15.61 -17.39 5.03
C ASN A 66 14.98 -16.03 5.40
N ALA A 67 13.64 -15.88 5.32
CA ALA A 67 12.93 -14.62 5.53
C ALA A 67 12.75 -14.23 7.02
N GLU A 68 13.83 -14.27 7.81
CA GLU A 68 13.74 -14.20 9.28
C GLU A 68 13.40 -12.79 9.82
N CYS A 69 13.96 -11.73 9.24
CA CYS A 69 13.85 -10.39 9.82
C CYS A 69 12.48 -9.72 9.65
N GLN A 70 11.73 -10.08 8.60
CA GLN A 70 10.45 -9.47 8.21
C GLN A 70 10.41 -7.92 8.07
N ALA A 71 11.56 -7.25 8.14
CA ALA A 71 11.66 -5.78 8.22
C ALA A 71 12.66 -5.18 7.21
N GLY A 72 13.07 -5.93 6.19
CA GLY A 72 13.98 -5.44 5.15
C GLY A 72 15.45 -5.33 5.58
N GLU A 73 15.85 -6.09 6.62
CA GLU A 73 17.19 -6.01 7.22
C GLU A 73 18.14 -7.13 6.75
N CYS A 74 17.66 -8.38 6.60
CA CYS A 74 18.54 -9.52 6.28
C CYS A 74 18.61 -9.85 4.77
N GLY A 75 17.68 -9.36 3.96
CA GLY A 75 17.59 -9.70 2.54
C GLY A 75 17.18 -11.15 2.21
N GLY A 76 16.89 -11.99 3.22
CA GLY A 76 16.56 -13.41 3.00
C GLY A 76 15.19 -13.67 2.36
N CYS A 77 14.34 -12.65 2.22
CA CYS A 77 13.09 -12.70 1.46
C CYS A 77 13.23 -12.07 0.05
N LYS A 78 14.44 -12.02 -0.50
CA LYS A 78 14.72 -11.48 -1.84
C LYS A 78 14.13 -12.40 -2.91
N VAL A 79 13.42 -11.80 -3.85
CA VAL A 79 12.75 -12.48 -4.96
C VAL A 79 13.10 -11.77 -6.26
N GLN A 80 13.35 -12.52 -7.33
CA GLN A 80 13.55 -11.97 -8.66
C GLN A 80 12.18 -11.72 -9.32
N LEU A 81 11.94 -10.50 -9.78
CA LEU A 81 10.74 -10.12 -10.53
C LEU A 81 10.99 -10.35 -12.02
N LEU A 82 10.17 -11.19 -12.64
CA LEU A 82 10.23 -11.52 -14.07
C LEU A 82 9.17 -10.74 -14.86
N SER A 83 7.98 -10.57 -14.29
CA SER A 83 6.94 -9.69 -14.84
C SER A 83 6.06 -9.11 -13.74
N GLY A 84 5.39 -8.01 -14.06
CA GLY A 84 4.51 -7.28 -13.15
C GLY A 84 5.21 -6.12 -12.42
N ASN A 85 4.55 -5.59 -11.40
CA ASN A 85 5.03 -4.44 -10.65
C ASN A 85 4.70 -4.56 -9.16
N VAL A 86 5.67 -4.18 -8.32
CA VAL A 86 5.53 -4.12 -6.86
C VAL A 86 5.71 -2.69 -6.37
N LYS A 87 4.99 -2.36 -5.30
CA LYS A 87 5.17 -1.11 -4.57
C LYS A 87 5.92 -1.38 -3.28
N TRP A 88 7.05 -0.69 -3.09
CA TRP A 88 7.76 -0.63 -1.82
C TRP A 88 6.90 0.14 -0.80
N VAL A 89 6.53 -0.54 0.29
CA VAL A 89 5.81 0.07 1.42
C VAL A 89 6.75 0.39 2.58
N GLN A 90 7.95 -0.16 2.54
CA GLN A 90 9.05 0.12 3.46
C GLN A 90 10.35 0.20 2.67
N GLU A 91 11.24 1.10 3.10
CA GLU A 91 12.60 1.20 2.58
C GLU A 91 13.50 0.18 3.29
N PRO A 92 14.15 -0.76 2.57
CA PRO A 92 15.01 -1.76 3.18
C PRO A 92 16.39 -1.19 3.55
N VAL A 93 17.05 -1.83 4.51
CA VAL A 93 18.43 -1.51 4.92
C VAL A 93 19.44 -2.13 3.95
N VAL A 94 19.14 -3.32 3.45
CA VAL A 94 19.98 -4.01 2.46
C VAL A 94 19.79 -3.42 1.06
N ASP A 95 20.91 -3.28 0.35
CA ASP A 95 20.88 -2.90 -1.05
C ASP A 95 20.34 -4.05 -1.92
N VAL A 96 19.45 -3.70 -2.85
CA VAL A 96 18.77 -4.64 -3.74
C VAL A 96 18.62 -3.99 -5.10
N ASN A 97 18.95 -4.72 -6.16
CA ASN A 97 18.72 -4.27 -7.53
C ASN A 97 17.20 -4.18 -7.82
N ARG A 98 16.62 -2.99 -7.61
CA ARG A 98 15.17 -2.75 -7.77
C ARG A 98 14.64 -2.89 -9.20
N GLY A 99 15.52 -2.98 -10.20
CA GLY A 99 15.12 -3.24 -11.58
C GLY A 99 14.78 -4.71 -11.84
N THR A 100 15.24 -5.62 -10.99
CA THR A 100 15.11 -7.07 -11.20
C THR A 100 14.69 -7.83 -9.95
N HIS A 101 14.82 -7.26 -8.76
CA HIS A 101 14.56 -7.91 -7.49
C HIS A 101 13.77 -7.03 -6.53
N PHE A 102 13.03 -7.67 -5.63
CA PHE A 102 12.35 -7.03 -4.51
C PHE A 102 12.51 -7.86 -3.23
N LEU A 103 12.19 -7.25 -2.09
CA LEU A 103 12.06 -7.97 -0.82
C LEU A 103 10.59 -8.20 -0.52
N ALA A 104 10.18 -9.45 -0.36
CA ALA A 104 8.78 -9.79 -0.15
C ALA A 104 8.20 -9.16 1.14
N CYS A 105 9.02 -8.95 2.17
CA CYS A 105 8.59 -8.29 3.41
C CYS A 105 8.37 -6.77 3.28
N SER A 106 8.90 -6.13 2.24
CA SER A 106 8.88 -4.66 2.10
C SER A 106 8.00 -4.19 0.93
N CYS A 107 7.33 -5.12 0.25
CA CYS A 107 6.59 -4.85 -0.98
C CYS A 107 5.16 -5.38 -0.94
N VAL A 108 4.28 -4.68 -1.64
CA VAL A 108 2.92 -5.15 -2.00
C VAL A 108 2.81 -5.23 -3.52
N ALA A 109 1.99 -6.14 -4.05
CA ALA A 109 1.73 -6.19 -5.49
C ALA A 109 0.97 -4.94 -5.97
N GLN A 110 1.28 -4.49 -7.19
CA GLN A 110 0.45 -3.54 -7.94
C GLN A 110 -0.25 -4.19 -9.14
N THR A 111 0.33 -5.26 -9.67
CA THR A 111 -0.21 -6.09 -10.75
C THR A 111 -0.01 -7.56 -10.37
N ASP A 112 -0.59 -8.48 -11.15
CA ASP A 112 -0.18 -9.88 -11.06
C ASP A 112 1.32 -10.00 -11.31
N LEU A 113 1.96 -10.94 -10.61
CA LEU A 113 3.40 -11.07 -10.55
C LEU A 113 3.84 -12.42 -11.09
N HIS A 114 4.89 -12.42 -11.91
CA HIS A 114 5.66 -13.62 -12.23
C HIS A 114 7.05 -13.46 -11.64
N CYS A 115 7.49 -14.43 -10.86
CA CYS A 115 8.74 -14.32 -10.12
C CYS A 115 9.53 -15.62 -10.07
N ARG A 116 10.81 -15.49 -9.70
CA ARG A 116 11.71 -16.60 -9.39
C ARG A 116 12.27 -16.40 -7.99
N ILE A 117 12.33 -17.48 -7.21
CA ILE A 117 12.97 -17.47 -5.90
C ILE A 117 14.43 -17.86 -6.10
N PRO A 118 15.39 -16.96 -5.81
CA PRO A 118 16.81 -17.29 -5.89
C PRO A 118 17.16 -18.30 -4.79
N THR A 119 17.70 -19.45 -5.19
CA THR A 119 18.28 -20.48 -4.31
C THR A 119 19.58 -20.02 -3.66
#